data_AF-A0A5K1ELS6-F1
#
_entry.id   AF-A0A5K1ELS6-F1
#
_cell.length_a   1.000
_cell.length_b   1.000
_cell.length_c   1.000
_cell.angle_alpha   90.00
_cell.angle_beta   90.00
_cell.angle_gamma   90.00
#
_symmetry.space_group_name_H-M   'P 1'
#
loop_
_entity.id
_entity.type
_entity.pdbx_description
1 polymer ?
#
loop_
_entity_poly.entity_id
_entity_poly.type
_entity_poly.pdbx_seq_one_letter_code
_entity_poly.pdbx_strand_id
1 'polypeptide(L)' 'VPNVKKNIIFVSKLIDDTHSSVEFTRSSVYVKDARTKKTFVEGVRKEDIYVIKEAPK' A
#
# COMPACT_ATOMS: atom_id res chain seq x y z
N VAL A 1 30.72 4.49 -5.66
CA VAL A 1 29.72 4.06 -4.65
C VAL A 1 28.46 3.65 -5.41
N PRO A 2 27.94 2.42 -5.25
CA PRO A 2 26.74 2.01 -5.97
C PRO A 2 25.54 2.81 -5.46
N ASN A 3 24.84 3.50 -6.36
CA ASN A 3 23.60 4.18 -6.04
C ASN A 3 22.47 3.15 -5.98
N VAL A 4 22.31 2.50 -4.82
CA VAL A 4 21.19 1.61 -4.56
C VAL A 4 19.96 2.48 -4.34
N LYS A 5 19.07 2.58 -5.34
CA LYS A 5 17.75 3.22 -5.17
C LYS A 5 16.93 2.36 -4.19
N LYS A 6 16.89 2.77 -2.92
CA LYS A 6 16.10 2.08 -1.89
C LYS A 6 14.61 2.29 -2.17
N ASN A 7 13.89 1.24 -2.57
CA ASN A 7 12.43 1.26 -2.64
C ASN A 7 11.88 0.93 -1.25
N ILE A 8 11.82 1.95 -0.37
CA ILE A 8 11.41 1.78 1.02
C ILE A 8 9.88 1.77 1.10
N ILE A 9 9.30 0.75 1.75
CA ILE A 9 7.87 0.71 2.10
C ILE A 9 7.76 1.07 3.59
N PHE A 10 7.06 2.17 3.90
CA PHE A 10 6.73 2.53 5.27
C PHE A 10 5.33 1.99 5.62
N VAL A 11 5.23 1.16 6.64
CA VAL A 11 3.97 0.64 7.18
C VAL A 11 3.86 1.09 8.62
N SER A 12 2.95 2.04 8.90
CA SER A 12 2.76 2.60 10.25
C SER A 12 1.75 1.82 11.09
N LYS A 13 0.89 1.01 10.45
CA LYS A 13 -0.14 0.23 11.13
C LYS A 13 -0.41 -1.08 10.38
N LEU A 14 -0.18 -2.20 11.05
CA LEU A 14 -0.68 -3.52 10.68
C LEU A 14 -1.77 -3.88 11.70
N ILE A 15 -2.87 -4.49 11.24
CA ILE A 15 -3.97 -4.93 12.11
C ILE A 15 -4.08 -6.44 11.92
N ASP A 16 -4.05 -7.18 13.02
CA ASP A 16 -3.91 -8.66 13.01
C ASP A 16 -5.12 -9.41 12.41
N ASP A 17 -6.25 -8.73 12.26
CA ASP A 17 -7.53 -9.40 11.98
C ASP A 17 -7.80 -9.75 10.51
N THR A 18 -6.92 -9.36 9.57
CA THR A 18 -7.14 -9.62 8.13
C THR A 18 -5.88 -10.08 7.42
N HIS A 19 -5.95 -11.30 6.84
CA HIS A 19 -4.96 -11.81 5.89
C HIS A 19 -4.97 -10.91 4.65
N SER A 20 -4.13 -9.88 4.66
CA SER A 20 -4.15 -8.80 3.67
C SER A 20 -2.98 -8.90 2.69
N SER A 21 -3.20 -8.47 1.46
CA SER A 21 -2.17 -8.28 0.44
C SER A 21 -2.14 -6.82 0.00
N VAL A 22 -0.94 -6.31 -0.24
CA VAL A 22 -0.73 -4.97 -0.83
C VAL A 22 -0.33 -5.13 -2.29
N GLU A 23 -1.07 -4.51 -3.19
CA GLU A 23 -0.85 -4.59 -4.64
C GLU A 23 -0.52 -3.20 -5.19
N PHE A 24 0.58 -3.10 -5.95
CA PHE A 24 1.04 -1.86 -6.56
C PHE A 24 0.82 -1.91 -8.07
N THR A 25 0.20 -0.87 -8.60
CA THR A 25 0.18 -0.58 -10.04
C THR A 25 1.09 0.61 -10.32
N ARG A 26 1.25 1.01 -11.57
CA ARG A 26 2.07 2.20 -11.89
C ARG A 26 1.55 3.49 -11.24
N SER A 27 0.25 3.57 -10.95
CA SER A 27 -0.44 4.80 -10.52
C SER A 27 -1.10 4.69 -9.14
N SER A 28 -1.26 3.49 -8.60
CA SER A 28 -2.10 3.25 -7.42
C SER A 28 -1.55 2.13 -6.53
N VAL A 29 -2.01 2.10 -5.29
CA VAL A 29 -1.77 1.00 -4.36
C VAL A 29 -3.11 0.54 -3.78
N TYR A 30 -3.26 -0.76 -3.59
CA TYR A 30 -4.47 -1.36 -3.06
C TYR A 30 -4.13 -2.24 -1.86
N VAL A 31 -4.88 -2.09 -0.77
CA VAL A 31 -4.89 -3.05 0.33
C VAL A 31 -6.13 -3.92 0.16
N LYS A 32 -5.92 -5.22 -0.01
CA LYS A 32 -6.97 -6.19 -0.31
C LYS A 32 -6.96 -7.31 0.70
N ASP A 33 -8.12 -7.88 0.96
CA ASP A 33 -8.22 -9.20 1.56
C ASP A 33 -7.56 -10.23 0.64
N ALA A 34 -6.57 -10.96 1.12
CA ALA A 34 -5.80 -11.87 0.28
C ALA A 34 -6.62 -13.10 -0.17
N ARG A 35 -7.70 -13.45 0.54
CA ARG A 35 -8.57 -14.60 0.22
C ARG A 35 -9.66 -14.22 -0.79
N THR A 36 -10.46 -13.21 -0.46
CA THR A 36 -11.62 -12.75 -1.24
C THR A 36 -11.25 -11.76 -2.34
N LYS A 37 -10.03 -11.19 -2.29
CA LYS A 37 -9.55 -10.11 -3.17
C LYS A 37 -10.33 -8.80 -3.04
N LYS A 38 -11.19 -8.67 -2.01
CA LYS A 38 -11.93 -7.44 -1.73
C LYS A 38 -10.96 -6.31 -1.36
N THR A 39 -11.09 -5.18 -2.04
CA THR A 39 -10.33 -3.96 -1.70
C THR A 39 -10.90 -3.31 -0.45
N PHE A 40 -10.04 -3.09 0.54
CA PHE A 40 -10.36 -2.33 1.75
C PHE A 40 -9.99 -0.86 1.58
N VAL A 41 -8.83 -0.61 0.98
CA VAL A 41 -8.28 0.74 0.85
C VAL A 41 -7.62 0.89 -0.52
N GLU A 42 -7.87 2.03 -1.14
CA GLU A 42 -7.17 2.48 -2.34
C GLU A 42 -6.32 3.71 -1.99
N GLY A 43 -5.08 3.68 -2.42
CA GLY A 43 -4.15 4.79 -2.37
C GLY A 43 -3.68 5.18 -3.77
N VAL A 44 -3.14 6.38 -3.90
CA VAL A 44 -2.67 6.94 -5.16
C VAL A 44 -1.16 7.12 -5.13
N ARG A 45 -0.49 6.97 -6.27
CA ARG A 45 0.91 7.35 -6.42
C ARG A 45 1.00 8.85 -6.63
N LYS A 46 1.78 9.52 -5.79
CA LYS A 46 2.20 10.90 -5.97
C LYS A 46 3.70 10.90 -6.16
N GLU A 47 4.14 11.33 -7.35
CA GLU A 47 5.55 11.28 -7.76
C GLU A 47 6.10 9.83 -7.66
N ASP A 48 7.03 9.57 -6.76
CA ASP A 48 7.64 8.26 -6.53
C ASP A 48 7.12 7.53 -5.28
N ILE A 49 6.08 8.07 -4.62
CA ILE A 49 5.55 7.54 -3.35
C ILE A 49 4.08 7.14 -3.52
N TYR A 50 3.72 5.96 -3.00
CA TYR A 50 2.33 5.54 -2.88
C TYR A 50 1.75 6.00 -1.55
N VAL A 51 0.61 6.71 -1.61
CA VAL A 51 -0.02 7.32 -0.44
C VAL A 51 -1.40 6.72 -0.24
N ILE A 52 -1.57 6.07 0.91
CA ILE A 52 -2.87 5.65 1.43
C ILE A 52 -3.28 6.69 2.47
N LYS A 53 -4.41 7.37 2.28
CA LYS A 53 -4.98 8.28 3.28
C LYS A 53 -5.89 7.49 4.20
N GLU A 54 -5.93 7.83 5.48
CA GLU A 54 -7.01 7.36 6.35
C GLU A 54 -8.35 7.82 5.77
N ALA A 55 -9.34 6.93 5.80
CA ALA A 55 -10.71 7.31 5.48
C ALA A 55 -11.15 8.43 6.45
N PRO A 56 -11.90 9.44 6.00
CA PRO A 56 -12.52 10.40 6.90
C PRO A 56 -13.34 9.63 7.96
N LYS A 57 -13.24 10.08 9.23
CA LYS A 57 -14.08 9.56 10.32
C LYS A 57 -15.56 9.81 10.05
#